data_AF-A8YP08-F1
#
_entry.id   AF-A8YP08-F1
#
_cell.length_a   1.000
_cell.length_b   1.000
_cell.length_c   1.000
_cell.angle_alpha   90.00
_cell.angle_beta   90.00
_cell.angle_gamma   90.00
#
_symmetry.space_group_name_H-M   'P 1'
#
loop_
_entity.id
_entity.type
_entity.pdbx_description
1 polymer ?
#
loop_
_entity_poly.entity_id
_entity_poly.type
_entity_poly.pdbx_seq_one_letter_code
_entity_poly.pdbx_strand_id
1 'polypeptide(L)'
;MSFSIRVPSLITPVYCIRQTEEPINMLLKLPQKLKIQRLILLVFCLVIGIFVWWLSWQSTGMSQIQRPETVAQQIYQVMPDLPKENNYIRRETGEIDPNNTLISRFLRYHQDTKKRFTLIRFDWQLTLGDYLGVNEKISEENYPGQATLTVNPMAADIKAMNSLNRRQRQQLVTLLVEIYNPAILPQETPNSSPSPSPSPSRPSLSKPGDADLLKF
;
A
#
# COMPACT_ATOMS: atom_id res chain seq x y z
N MET A 1 -45.06 115.59 20.60
CA MET A 1 -45.41 115.16 21.98
C MET A 1 -44.71 113.81 22.18
N SER A 2 -43.56 113.74 22.88
CA SER A 2 -43.44 113.50 24.35
C SER A 2 -44.22 112.24 24.77
N PHE A 3 -43.69 111.18 25.40
CA PHE A 3 -42.63 111.01 26.42
C PHE A 3 -42.27 109.51 26.52
N SER A 4 -41.01 109.17 26.83
CA SER A 4 -40.51 108.64 28.12
C SER A 4 -40.56 107.12 28.37
N ILE A 5 -39.41 106.50 28.13
CA ILE A 5 -38.59 105.69 29.07
C ILE A 5 -39.19 105.45 30.49
N ARG A 6 -39.19 104.19 30.97
CA ARG A 6 -38.21 103.61 31.93
C ARG A 6 -38.81 102.57 32.92
N VAL A 7 -38.09 101.44 33.04
CA VAL A 7 -37.83 100.54 34.21
C VAL A 7 -38.98 99.70 34.86
N PRO A 8 -38.67 98.67 35.69
CA PRO A 8 -37.78 97.51 35.46
C PRO A 8 -38.28 96.20 36.13
N SER A 9 -37.43 95.16 36.04
CA SER A 9 -37.12 94.19 37.12
C SER A 9 -38.16 93.10 37.47
N LEU A 10 -37.76 91.83 37.36
CA LEU A 10 -37.20 91.07 38.49
C LEU A 10 -37.08 89.58 38.11
N ILE A 11 -35.92 89.02 38.45
CA ILE A 11 -35.74 87.69 39.06
C ILE A 11 -36.00 86.45 38.17
N THR A 12 -34.87 85.79 37.91
CA THR A 12 -34.66 84.42 37.46
C THR A 12 -35.56 83.38 38.14
N PRO A 13 -35.85 82.28 37.43
CA PRO A 13 -35.49 80.98 37.98
C PRO A 13 -34.49 80.23 37.10
N VAL A 14 -33.50 79.66 37.78
CA VAL A 14 -32.60 78.63 37.27
C VAL A 14 -33.44 77.42 36.88
N TYR A 15 -33.39 77.02 35.61
CA TYR A 15 -33.83 75.70 35.19
C TYR A 15 -32.80 75.07 34.26
N CYS A 16 -32.31 73.91 34.71
CA CYS A 16 -31.34 73.05 34.08
C CYS A 16 -31.80 72.65 32.67
N ILE A 17 -30.97 72.91 31.66
CA ILE A 17 -31.12 72.29 30.34
C ILE A 17 -29.93 71.37 30.10
N ARG A 18 -30.27 70.10 30.30
CA ARG A 18 -29.63 68.84 29.90
C ARG A 18 -28.81 68.96 28.61
N GLN A 19 -27.51 68.69 28.70
CA GLN A 19 -26.64 68.47 27.55
C GLN A 19 -27.08 67.20 26.80
N THR A 20 -27.55 67.35 25.58
CA THR A 20 -27.83 66.26 24.64
C THR A 20 -26.52 65.87 23.94
N GLU A 21 -25.87 64.81 24.42
CA GLU A 21 -24.83 64.11 23.67
C GLU A 21 -25.47 62.88 22.98
N GLU A 22 -25.57 62.96 21.66
CA GLU A 22 -25.75 61.85 20.72
C GLU A 22 -24.39 61.65 19.99
N PRO A 23 -24.10 60.52 19.32
CA PRO A 23 -24.05 59.16 19.81
C PRO A 23 -22.74 58.48 19.33
N ILE A 24 -21.69 58.44 20.15
CA ILE A 24 -20.45 57.70 19.79
C ILE A 24 -20.43 56.37 20.53
N ASN A 25 -21.30 55.44 20.17
CA ASN A 25 -21.21 54.03 20.58
C ASN A 25 -22.04 53.09 19.68
N MET A 26 -22.09 53.34 18.38
CA MET A 26 -22.62 52.40 17.39
C MET A 26 -21.50 51.62 16.70
N LEU A 27 -20.57 51.05 17.48
CA LEU A 27 -19.56 50.15 16.91
C LEU A 27 -19.31 48.94 17.81
N LEU A 28 -19.87 47.81 17.37
CA LEU A 28 -19.52 46.42 17.72
C LEU A 28 -19.92 45.89 19.11
N LYS A 29 -21.22 45.74 19.35
CA LYS A 29 -21.74 44.64 20.21
C LYS A 29 -22.42 43.56 19.37
N LEU A 30 -21.62 42.77 18.65
CA LEU A 30 -22.10 41.48 18.13
C LEU A 30 -22.40 40.57 19.33
N PRO A 31 -23.54 39.85 19.36
CA PRO A 31 -23.93 39.04 20.51
C PRO A 31 -22.86 37.99 20.83
N GLN A 32 -22.33 38.03 22.05
CA GLN A 32 -21.23 37.19 22.55
C GLN A 32 -21.50 35.69 22.38
N LYS A 33 -22.78 35.28 22.45
CA LYS A 33 -23.24 33.90 22.20
C LYS A 33 -22.99 33.43 20.76
N LEU A 34 -23.10 34.31 19.76
CA LEU A 34 -22.87 33.99 18.35
C LEU A 34 -21.36 33.84 18.06
N LYS A 35 -20.51 34.60 18.76
CA LYS A 35 -19.05 34.48 18.67
C LYS A 35 -18.55 33.17 19.27
N ILE A 36 -19.07 32.77 20.44
CA ILE A 36 -18.69 31.52 21.11
C ILE A 36 -19.15 30.30 20.29
N GLN A 37 -20.38 30.32 19.74
CA GLN A 37 -20.88 29.23 18.91
C GLN A 37 -20.07 29.06 17.61
N ARG A 38 -19.69 30.16 16.95
CA ARG A 38 -18.81 30.12 15.77
C ARG A 38 -17.41 29.61 16.13
N LEU A 39 -16.88 29.99 17.29
CA LEU A 39 -15.58 29.51 17.76
C LEU A 39 -15.59 28.01 18.04
N ILE A 40 -16.64 27.50 18.69
CA ILE A 40 -16.82 26.05 18.96
C ILE A 40 -16.93 25.28 17.64
N LEU A 41 -17.71 25.78 16.68
CA LEU A 41 -17.86 25.14 15.37
C LEU A 41 -16.54 25.10 14.60
N LEU A 42 -15.76 26.19 14.64
CA LEU A 42 -14.46 26.26 13.97
C LEU A 42 -13.43 25.32 14.60
N VAL A 43 -13.36 25.24 15.93
CA VAL A 43 -12.46 24.30 16.62
C VAL A 43 -12.87 22.85 16.33
N PHE A 44 -14.16 22.55 16.32
CA PHE A 44 -14.68 21.22 15.98
C PHE A 44 -14.32 20.82 14.54
N CYS A 45 -14.47 21.73 13.56
CA CYS A 45 -14.04 21.50 12.18
C CYS A 45 -12.53 21.34 12.05
N LEU A 46 -11.72 22.07 12.84
CA LEU A 46 -10.26 21.94 12.85
C LEU A 46 -9.82 20.57 13.40
N VAL A 47 -10.44 20.11 14.49
CA VAL A 47 -10.15 18.79 15.08
C VAL A 47 -10.56 17.67 14.12
N ILE A 48 -11.72 17.77 13.47
CA ILE A 48 -12.14 16.80 12.43
C ILE A 48 -11.18 16.84 11.23
N GLY A 49 -10.78 18.02 10.77
CA GLY A 49 -9.84 18.15 9.65
C GLY A 49 -8.50 17.49 9.96
N ILE A 50 -7.95 17.72 11.16
CA ILE A 50 -6.71 17.09 11.61
C ILE A 50 -6.89 15.57 11.78
N PHE A 51 -8.03 15.12 12.31
CA PHE A 51 -8.34 13.69 12.48
C PHE A 51 -8.48 12.96 11.13
N VAL A 52 -9.14 13.57 10.15
CA VAL A 52 -9.26 13.06 8.78
C VAL A 52 -7.90 13.02 8.11
N TRP A 53 -7.07 14.05 8.29
CA TRP A 53 -5.71 14.09 7.74
C TRP A 53 -4.79 13.03 8.37
N TRP A 54 -4.95 12.76 9.68
CA TRP A 54 -4.28 11.66 10.37
C TRP A 54 -4.77 10.29 9.86
N LEU A 55 -6.06 10.13 9.59
CA LEU A 55 -6.60 8.87 9.05
C LEU A 55 -6.04 8.53 7.66
N SER A 56 -5.71 9.53 6.84
CA SER A 56 -5.09 9.33 5.52
C SER A 56 -3.64 8.82 5.54
N TRP A 57 -2.97 8.75 6.69
CA TRP A 57 -1.63 8.12 6.81
C TRP A 57 -1.67 6.63 7.18
N GLN A 58 -2.84 6.04 7.36
CA GLN A 58 -2.99 4.63 7.72
C GLN A 58 -3.36 3.76 6.51
N SER A 59 -2.58 3.82 5.42
CA SER A 59 -2.61 2.75 4.40
C SER A 59 -1.62 1.66 4.79
N THR A 60 -1.92 0.93 5.86
CA THR A 60 -1.30 -0.38 6.08
C THR A 60 -1.86 -1.32 5.00
N GLY A 61 -1.04 -1.61 3.99
CA GLY A 61 -1.34 -2.67 3.04
C GLY A 61 -1.42 -3.99 3.80
N MET A 62 -2.63 -4.40 4.19
CA MET A 62 -2.85 -5.75 4.68
C MET A 62 -2.46 -6.70 3.55
N SER A 63 -1.38 -7.45 3.74
CA SER A 63 -1.00 -8.57 2.88
C SER A 63 -2.15 -9.57 2.89
N GLN A 64 -3.10 -9.40 1.98
CA GLN A 64 -4.19 -10.33 1.79
C GLN A 64 -3.57 -11.69 1.51
N ILE A 65 -3.97 -12.73 2.25
CA ILE A 65 -3.57 -14.10 1.97
C ILE A 65 -4.18 -14.45 0.61
N GLN A 66 -3.42 -14.24 -0.45
CA GLN A 66 -3.89 -14.47 -1.81
C GLN A 66 -3.96 -15.98 -2.07
N ARG A 67 -5.12 -16.44 -2.50
CA ARG A 67 -5.31 -17.86 -2.84
C ARG A 67 -4.39 -18.25 -4.01
N PRO A 68 -3.71 -19.41 -3.95
CA PRO A 68 -2.85 -19.90 -5.02
C PRO A 68 -3.51 -19.89 -6.41
N GLU A 69 -4.81 -20.20 -6.50
CA GLU A 69 -5.55 -20.25 -7.75
C GLU A 69 -5.71 -18.86 -8.37
N THR A 70 -5.99 -17.85 -7.54
CA THR A 70 -6.14 -16.45 -7.98
C THR A 70 -4.82 -15.91 -8.52
N VAL A 71 -3.72 -16.19 -7.83
CA VAL A 71 -2.38 -15.75 -8.27
C VAL A 71 -1.96 -16.50 -9.54
N ALA A 72 -2.25 -17.81 -9.62
CA ALA A 72 -1.98 -18.59 -10.83
C ALA A 72 -2.71 -18.01 -12.05
N GLN A 73 -3.99 -17.62 -11.91
CA GLN A 73 -4.75 -16.99 -12.98
C GLN A 73 -4.10 -15.68 -13.47
N GLN A 74 -3.65 -14.81 -12.56
CA GLN A 74 -2.92 -13.59 -12.92
C GLN A 74 -1.62 -13.90 -13.68
N ILE A 75 -0.87 -14.90 -13.23
CA ILE A 75 0.37 -15.32 -13.90
C ILE A 75 0.08 -15.83 -15.32
N TYR A 76 -0.95 -16.65 -15.54
CA TYR A 76 -1.32 -17.12 -16.88
C TYR A 76 -1.83 -16.00 -17.80
N GLN A 77 -2.37 -14.91 -17.26
CA GLN A 77 -2.72 -13.74 -18.08
C GLN A 77 -1.47 -13.06 -18.64
N VAL A 78 -0.39 -12.99 -17.86
CA VAL A 78 0.88 -12.37 -18.28
C VAL A 78 1.79 -13.34 -19.05
N MET A 79 1.72 -14.63 -18.72
CA MET A 79 2.51 -15.70 -19.33
C MET A 79 1.58 -16.80 -19.89
N PRO A 80 0.84 -16.53 -20.98
CA PRO A 80 -0.15 -17.46 -21.53
C PRO A 80 0.46 -18.76 -22.07
N ASP A 81 1.74 -18.74 -22.44
CA ASP A 81 2.47 -19.88 -23.00
C ASP A 81 2.92 -20.89 -21.93
N LEU A 82 2.68 -20.62 -20.63
CA LEU A 82 3.03 -21.56 -19.57
C LEU A 82 2.14 -22.82 -19.66
N PRO A 83 2.73 -24.03 -19.52
CA PRO A 83 1.95 -25.26 -19.47
C PRO A 83 1.02 -25.23 -18.25
N LYS A 84 -0.28 -25.48 -18.49
CA LYS A 84 -1.29 -25.41 -17.43
C LYS A 84 -1.35 -26.67 -16.56
N GLU A 85 -1.06 -27.85 -17.12
CA GLU A 85 -1.15 -29.14 -16.43
C GLU A 85 -2.44 -29.25 -15.57
N ASN A 86 -3.61 -29.00 -16.16
CA ASN A 86 -4.89 -28.90 -15.41
C ASN A 86 -5.95 -29.92 -15.87
N ASN A 87 -5.51 -31.03 -16.44
CA ASN A 87 -6.39 -32.13 -16.90
C ASN A 87 -6.57 -33.23 -15.84
N TYR A 88 -6.36 -32.91 -14.56
CA TYR A 88 -6.41 -33.89 -13.47
C TYR A 88 -7.83 -34.04 -12.92
N ILE A 89 -8.22 -35.29 -12.70
CA ILE A 89 -9.53 -35.65 -12.15
C ILE A 89 -9.47 -35.64 -10.63
N ARG A 90 -10.40 -34.92 -9.99
CA ARG A 90 -10.60 -34.93 -8.55
C ARG A 90 -11.14 -36.27 -8.08
N ARG A 91 -10.57 -36.81 -7.00
CA ARG A 91 -11.00 -38.08 -6.41
C ARG A 91 -12.42 -38.02 -5.84
N GLU A 92 -12.80 -36.87 -5.29
CA GLU A 92 -14.10 -36.66 -4.65
C GLU A 92 -15.27 -36.51 -5.64
N THR A 93 -15.08 -35.74 -6.72
CA THR A 93 -16.15 -35.44 -7.69
C THR A 93 -16.10 -36.32 -8.94
N GLY A 94 -14.93 -36.91 -9.26
CA GLY A 94 -14.72 -37.58 -10.54
C GLY A 94 -14.63 -36.63 -11.73
N GLU A 95 -14.58 -35.31 -11.50
CA GLU A 95 -14.51 -34.29 -12.55
C GLU A 95 -13.11 -33.67 -12.64
N ILE A 96 -12.80 -33.07 -13.80
CA ILE A 96 -11.57 -32.30 -13.98
C ILE A 96 -11.63 -31.03 -13.11
N ASP A 97 -10.54 -30.71 -12.42
CA ASP A 97 -10.42 -29.44 -11.68
C ASP A 97 -9.67 -28.38 -12.52
N PRO A 98 -10.38 -27.45 -13.19
CA PRO A 98 -9.75 -26.48 -14.09
C PRO A 98 -8.84 -25.49 -13.34
N ASN A 99 -9.04 -25.31 -12.04
CA ASN A 99 -8.26 -24.39 -11.21
C ASN A 99 -7.00 -25.06 -10.64
N ASN A 100 -6.91 -26.39 -10.68
CA ASN A 100 -5.73 -27.13 -10.26
C ASN A 100 -4.72 -27.18 -11.41
N THR A 101 -4.02 -26.07 -11.56
CA THR A 101 -2.99 -25.84 -12.58
C THR A 101 -1.58 -26.08 -12.02
N LEU A 102 -0.59 -26.14 -12.91
CA LEU A 102 0.84 -26.19 -12.59
C LEU A 102 1.22 -25.08 -11.60
N ILE A 103 0.93 -23.82 -11.94
CA ILE A 103 1.30 -22.67 -11.11
C ILE A 103 0.57 -22.67 -9.77
N SER A 104 -0.71 -23.07 -9.69
CA SER A 104 -1.40 -23.17 -8.39
C SER A 104 -0.79 -24.25 -7.49
N ARG A 105 -0.34 -25.38 -8.06
CA ARG A 105 0.39 -26.42 -7.29
C ARG A 105 1.79 -25.98 -6.90
N PHE A 106 2.49 -25.25 -7.77
CA PHE A 106 3.78 -24.63 -7.45
C PHE A 106 3.67 -23.66 -6.26
N LEU A 107 2.64 -22.81 -6.25
CA LEU A 107 2.34 -21.88 -5.16
C LEU A 107 2.01 -22.62 -3.85
N ARG A 108 1.11 -23.61 -3.89
CA ARG A 108 0.80 -24.47 -2.72
C ARG A 108 2.04 -25.20 -2.21
N TYR A 109 2.90 -25.69 -3.10
CA TYR A 109 4.15 -26.33 -2.71
C TYR A 109 5.07 -25.36 -1.96
N HIS A 110 5.22 -24.14 -2.44
CA HIS A 110 6.01 -23.10 -1.76
C HIS A 110 5.42 -22.74 -0.39
N GLN A 111 4.12 -22.48 -0.33
CA GLN A 111 3.44 -21.92 0.84
C GLN A 111 3.09 -22.98 1.89
N ASP A 112 2.51 -24.09 1.46
CA ASP A 112 1.92 -25.08 2.37
C ASP A 112 2.91 -26.23 2.65
N THR A 113 3.57 -26.75 1.61
CA THR A 113 4.51 -27.87 1.75
C THR A 113 5.86 -27.41 2.31
N LYS A 114 6.45 -26.36 1.74
CA LYS A 114 7.78 -25.85 2.13
C LYS A 114 7.74 -24.72 3.15
N LYS A 115 6.59 -24.07 3.34
CA LYS A 115 6.42 -22.95 4.28
C LYS A 115 7.44 -21.82 4.07
N ARG A 116 7.76 -21.54 2.81
CA ARG A 116 8.70 -20.48 2.42
C ARG A 116 8.00 -19.12 2.37
N PHE A 117 8.77 -18.05 2.53
CA PHE A 117 8.25 -16.69 2.57
C PHE A 117 8.01 -16.16 1.16
N THR A 118 6.78 -15.71 0.91
CA THR A 118 6.37 -15.17 -0.40
C THR A 118 6.97 -13.81 -0.71
N LEU A 119 7.44 -13.06 0.30
CA LEU A 119 8.02 -11.73 0.16
C LEU A 119 9.48 -11.75 -0.33
N ILE A 120 10.14 -12.91 -0.25
CA ILE A 120 11.58 -13.04 -0.49
C ILE A 120 11.80 -13.66 -1.88
N ARG A 121 12.48 -12.92 -2.76
CA ARG A 121 12.83 -13.40 -4.11
C ARG A 121 13.62 -14.72 -4.07
N PHE A 122 14.57 -14.83 -3.14
CA PHE A 122 15.41 -16.00 -2.99
C PHE A 122 14.60 -17.27 -2.68
N ASP A 123 13.55 -17.18 -1.88
CA ASP A 123 12.69 -18.31 -1.53
C ASP A 123 11.94 -18.86 -2.75
N TRP A 124 11.52 -17.99 -3.68
CA TRP A 124 10.97 -18.42 -4.97
C TRP A 124 12.00 -19.13 -5.84
N GLN A 125 13.26 -18.65 -5.82
CA GLN A 125 14.35 -19.27 -6.57
C GLN A 125 14.71 -20.65 -6.00
N LEU A 126 14.67 -20.82 -4.67
CA LEU A 126 14.82 -22.13 -4.04
C LEU A 126 13.70 -23.09 -4.47
N THR A 127 12.45 -22.62 -4.51
CA THR A 127 11.34 -23.47 -4.98
C THR A 127 11.53 -23.88 -6.43
N LEU A 128 11.95 -22.97 -7.29
CA LEU A 128 12.30 -23.33 -8.66
C LEU A 128 13.46 -24.33 -8.70
N GLY A 129 14.46 -24.18 -7.83
CA GLY A 129 15.58 -25.11 -7.69
C GLY A 129 15.14 -26.53 -7.33
N ASP A 130 14.10 -26.69 -6.52
CA ASP A 130 13.53 -28.00 -6.19
C ASP A 130 12.96 -28.70 -7.44
N TYR A 131 12.19 -27.97 -8.27
CA TYR A 131 11.63 -28.51 -9.52
C TYR A 131 12.70 -28.81 -10.56
N LEU A 132 13.81 -28.07 -10.54
CA LEU A 132 14.95 -28.31 -11.43
C LEU A 132 15.89 -29.41 -10.91
N GLY A 133 15.63 -29.96 -9.72
CA GLY A 133 16.45 -31.01 -9.13
C GLY A 133 17.83 -30.54 -8.66
N VAL A 134 18.01 -29.24 -8.40
CA VAL A 134 19.29 -28.63 -7.99
C VAL A 134 19.31 -28.11 -6.55
N ASN A 135 18.19 -28.22 -5.82
CA ASN A 135 18.11 -27.84 -4.40
C ASN A 135 17.65 -29.02 -3.54
N GLU A 136 16.34 -29.20 -3.33
CA GLU A 136 15.81 -30.33 -2.57
C GLU A 136 15.02 -31.30 -3.45
N LYS A 137 15.04 -32.60 -3.11
CA LYS A 137 14.17 -33.58 -3.76
C LYS A 137 12.72 -33.33 -3.36
N ILE A 138 11.83 -33.28 -4.35
CA ILE A 138 10.37 -33.21 -4.11
C ILE A 138 9.88 -34.57 -3.62
N SER A 139 9.15 -34.58 -2.50
CA SER A 139 8.50 -35.79 -1.96
C SER A 139 7.15 -36.01 -2.64
N GLU A 140 6.94 -37.21 -3.20
CA GLU A 140 5.68 -37.60 -3.81
C GLU A 140 4.52 -37.60 -2.81
N GLU A 141 4.79 -38.07 -1.58
CA GLU A 141 3.78 -38.26 -0.53
C GLU A 141 3.10 -36.95 -0.14
N ASN A 142 3.85 -35.85 -0.11
CA ASN A 142 3.39 -34.54 0.35
C ASN A 142 3.19 -33.55 -0.80
N TYR A 143 3.17 -34.02 -2.05
CA TYR A 143 3.03 -33.15 -3.21
C TYR A 143 1.61 -32.61 -3.33
N PRO A 144 1.41 -31.31 -3.64
CA PRO A 144 0.08 -30.74 -3.85
C PRO A 144 -0.71 -31.51 -4.92
N GLY A 145 -1.88 -32.01 -4.52
CA GLY A 145 -2.73 -32.82 -5.38
C GLY A 145 -2.64 -34.32 -5.14
N GLN A 146 -1.62 -34.84 -4.44
CA GLN A 146 -1.50 -36.28 -4.14
C GLN A 146 -2.77 -36.82 -3.44
N ALA A 147 -3.25 -36.10 -2.43
CA ALA A 147 -4.39 -36.50 -1.61
C ALA A 147 -5.76 -36.19 -2.24
N THR A 148 -5.83 -35.33 -3.25
CA THR A 148 -7.11 -34.84 -3.81
C THR A 148 -7.36 -35.25 -5.26
N LEU A 149 -6.31 -35.59 -6.02
CA LEU A 149 -6.37 -36.00 -7.42
C LEU A 149 -6.20 -37.50 -7.55
N THR A 150 -6.81 -38.07 -8.58
CA THR A 150 -6.72 -39.50 -8.90
C THR A 150 -5.29 -39.94 -9.24
N VAL A 151 -4.52 -39.07 -9.90
CA VAL A 151 -3.12 -39.27 -10.26
C VAL A 151 -2.28 -38.18 -9.61
N ASN A 152 -1.12 -38.54 -9.06
CA ASN A 152 -0.18 -37.56 -8.50
C ASN A 152 0.45 -36.73 -9.63
N PRO A 153 0.25 -35.40 -9.66
CA PRO A 153 0.73 -34.54 -10.75
C PRO A 153 2.25 -34.29 -10.74
N MET A 154 2.97 -34.69 -9.68
CA MET A 154 4.37 -34.31 -9.44
C MET A 154 5.30 -34.52 -10.64
N ALA A 155 5.30 -35.71 -11.24
CA ALA A 155 6.24 -36.04 -12.30
C ALA A 155 6.02 -35.19 -13.57
N ALA A 156 4.75 -34.95 -13.92
CA ALA A 156 4.38 -34.11 -15.06
C ALA A 156 4.74 -32.64 -14.78
N ASP A 157 4.49 -32.16 -13.56
CA ASP A 157 4.81 -30.78 -13.17
C ASP A 157 6.31 -30.51 -13.15
N ILE A 158 7.12 -31.44 -12.64
CA ILE A 158 8.59 -31.37 -12.71
C ILE A 158 9.03 -31.26 -14.16
N LYS A 159 8.49 -32.11 -15.04
CA LYS A 159 8.80 -32.07 -16.47
C LYS A 159 8.40 -30.73 -17.10
N ALA A 160 7.21 -30.23 -16.80
CA ALA A 160 6.70 -28.96 -17.30
C ALA A 160 7.58 -27.77 -16.84
N MET A 161 7.96 -27.73 -15.57
CA MET A 161 8.87 -26.69 -15.05
C MET A 161 10.29 -26.78 -15.62
N ASN A 162 10.79 -28.00 -15.86
CA ASN A 162 12.07 -28.21 -16.54
C ASN A 162 12.06 -27.75 -18.00
N SER A 163 10.91 -27.81 -18.67
CA SER A 163 10.76 -27.35 -20.06
C SER A 163 10.85 -25.82 -20.22
N LEU A 164 10.64 -25.06 -19.13
CA LEU A 164 10.74 -23.60 -19.17
C LEU A 164 12.17 -23.16 -19.47
N ASN A 165 12.34 -22.22 -20.38
CA ASN A 165 13.65 -21.62 -20.64
C ASN A 165 14.05 -20.61 -19.53
N ARG A 166 15.32 -20.20 -19.52
CA ARG A 166 15.87 -19.28 -18.52
C ARG A 166 15.07 -17.97 -18.38
N ARG A 167 14.58 -17.42 -19.49
CA ARG A 167 13.81 -16.17 -19.50
C ARG A 167 12.42 -16.37 -18.89
N GLN A 168 11.72 -17.44 -19.24
CA GLN A 168 10.42 -17.77 -18.63
C GLN A 168 10.54 -17.98 -17.13
N ARG A 169 11.57 -18.71 -16.67
CA ARG A 169 11.86 -18.92 -15.25
C ARG A 169 12.09 -17.60 -14.50
N GLN A 170 12.91 -16.72 -15.09
CA GLN A 170 13.19 -15.40 -14.52
C GLN A 170 11.93 -14.53 -14.45
N GLN A 171 11.12 -14.54 -15.50
CA GLN A 171 9.86 -13.79 -15.56
C GLN A 171 8.86 -14.30 -14.52
N LEU A 172 8.72 -15.63 -14.37
CA LEU A 172 7.86 -16.24 -13.35
C LEU A 172 8.24 -15.77 -11.94
N VAL A 173 9.54 -15.83 -11.59
CA VAL A 173 10.02 -15.37 -10.27
C VAL A 173 9.76 -13.87 -10.08
N THR A 174 9.98 -13.05 -11.11
CA THR A 174 9.70 -11.62 -11.04
C THR A 174 8.22 -11.35 -10.78
N LEU A 175 7.30 -11.96 -11.53
CA LEU A 175 5.86 -11.79 -11.33
C LEU A 175 5.42 -12.22 -9.92
N LEU A 176 5.95 -13.33 -9.41
CA LEU A 176 5.65 -13.78 -8.04
C LEU A 176 6.08 -12.73 -7.00
N VAL A 177 7.26 -12.13 -7.15
CA VAL A 177 7.72 -11.07 -6.25
C VAL A 177 6.85 -9.82 -6.38
N GLU A 178 6.49 -9.40 -7.59
CA GLU A 178 5.65 -8.22 -7.82
C GLU A 178 4.24 -8.37 -7.22
N ILE A 179 3.64 -9.56 -7.36
CA ILE A 179 2.29 -9.86 -6.84
C ILE A 179 2.28 -9.86 -5.30
N TYR A 180 3.28 -10.47 -4.67
CA TYR A 180 3.32 -10.60 -3.21
C TYR A 180 3.99 -9.41 -2.51
N ASN A 181 4.81 -8.63 -3.22
CA ASN A 181 5.54 -7.51 -2.68
C ASN A 181 5.51 -6.27 -3.60
N PRO A 182 4.32 -5.67 -3.79
CA PRO A 182 4.16 -4.53 -4.69
C PRO A 182 4.93 -3.28 -4.20
N ALA A 183 5.30 -3.21 -2.93
CA ALA A 183 6.04 -2.07 -2.36
C ALA A 183 7.51 -1.98 -2.82
N ILE A 184 8.07 -3.05 -3.42
CA ILE A 184 9.44 -3.06 -3.95
C ILE A 184 9.50 -2.63 -5.43
N LEU A 185 8.37 -2.41 -6.09
CA LEU A 185 8.35 -1.83 -7.43
C LEU A 185 9.02 -0.45 -7.38
N PRO A 186 10.00 -0.15 -8.27
CA PRO A 186 10.59 1.18 -8.34
C PRO A 186 9.47 2.20 -8.50
N GLN A 187 9.26 3.02 -7.48
CA GLN A 187 8.40 4.19 -7.58
C GLN A 187 9.00 5.05 -8.70
N GLU A 188 8.28 5.22 -9.80
CA GLU A 188 8.65 6.19 -10.84
C GLU A 188 8.74 7.55 -10.15
N THR A 189 9.97 7.97 -9.86
CA THR A 189 10.27 9.28 -9.32
C THR A 189 10.21 10.25 -10.49
N PRO A 190 9.42 11.34 -10.40
CA PRO A 190 9.40 12.33 -11.48
C PRO A 190 10.76 13.03 -11.54
N ASN A 191 11.45 12.85 -12.67
CA ASN A 191 12.56 13.64 -13.20
C ASN A 191 13.64 14.12 -12.20
N SER A 192 14.79 13.47 -12.24
CA SER A 192 16.08 14.13 -12.04
C SER A 192 17.00 13.82 -13.22
N SER A 193 17.52 14.89 -13.81
CA SER A 193 18.49 15.01 -14.90
C SER A 193 19.57 13.91 -14.96
N PRO A 194 20.09 13.52 -16.14
CA PRO A 194 20.96 12.36 -16.29
C PRO A 194 22.35 12.61 -15.67
N SER A 195 22.65 11.90 -14.58
CA SER A 195 24.02 11.71 -14.08
C SER A 195 24.64 10.50 -14.80
N PRO A 196 25.93 10.54 -15.21
CA PRO A 196 26.52 9.52 -16.06
C PRO A 196 26.51 8.14 -15.40
N SER A 197 26.06 7.15 -16.17
CA SER A 197 25.98 5.74 -15.81
C SER A 197 27.35 5.20 -15.36
N PRO A 198 27.50 4.66 -14.13
CA PRO A 198 28.67 3.88 -13.79
C PRO A 198 28.62 2.56 -14.57
N SER A 199 29.59 2.39 -15.46
CA SER A 199 29.80 1.14 -16.20
C SER A 199 29.88 -0.05 -15.22
N PRO A 200 29.30 -1.22 -15.53
CA PRO A 200 29.34 -2.37 -14.62
C PRO A 200 30.77 -2.87 -14.50
N SER A 201 31.46 -2.46 -13.44
CA SER A 201 32.74 -3.04 -13.07
C SER A 201 32.50 -4.48 -12.62
N ARG A 202 33.15 -5.43 -13.29
CA ARG A 202 33.18 -6.83 -12.86
C ARG A 202 33.64 -6.88 -11.39
N PRO A 203 33.04 -7.74 -10.54
CA PRO A 203 33.58 -8.00 -9.22
C PRO A 203 35.04 -8.42 -9.37
N SER A 204 35.96 -7.65 -8.77
CA SER A 204 37.36 -8.05 -8.71
C SER A 204 37.47 -9.26 -7.79
N LEU A 205 38.29 -10.24 -8.20
CA LEU A 205 38.71 -11.31 -7.29
C LEU A 205 39.32 -10.71 -6.03
N SER A 206 39.01 -11.31 -4.87
CA SER A 206 39.63 -10.97 -3.60
C SER A 206 41.16 -11.07 -3.72
N LYS A 207 41.86 -10.09 -3.16
CA LYS A 207 43.32 -10.09 -3.17
C LYS A 207 43.84 -11.02 -2.06
N PRO A 208 45.00 -11.68 -2.25
CA PRO A 208 45.68 -12.37 -1.17
C PRO A 208 45.86 -11.39 0.02
N GLY A 209 45.35 -11.76 1.20
CA GLY A 209 45.32 -10.90 2.39
C GLY A 209 43.93 -10.40 2.80
N ASP A 210 42.93 -10.45 1.92
CA ASP A 210 41.55 -10.02 2.27
C ASP A 210 40.93 -10.87 3.41
N ALA A 211 41.41 -12.11 3.59
CA ALA A 211 41.00 -12.98 4.69
C ALA A 211 41.53 -12.52 6.07
N ASP A 212 42.58 -11.69 6.12
CA ASP A 212 43.10 -11.16 7.38
C ASP A 212 42.16 -10.10 8.00
N LEU A 213 41.24 -9.53 7.21
CA LEU A 213 40.21 -8.61 7.69
C LEU A 213 39.13 -9.30 8.56
N LEU A 214 39.14 -10.63 8.63
CA LEU A 214 38.19 -11.42 9.41
C LEU A 214 38.78 -11.90 10.76
N LYS A 215 39.98 -11.45 11.10
CA LYS A 215 40.61 -11.72 12.39
C LYS A 215 40.08 -10.70 13.40
N PHE A 216 39.19 -11.16 14.28
CA PHE A 216 38.77 -10.43 15.49
C PHE A 216 39.74 -10.69 16.64
#